data_AF-A0A3G5LAJ2-F1
#
_entry.id   AF-A0A3G5LAJ2-F1
#
_cell.length_a   1.000
_cell.length_b   1.000
_cell.length_c   1.000
_cell.angle_alpha   90.00
_cell.angle_beta   90.00
_cell.angle_gamma   90.00
#
_symmetry.space_group_name_H-M   'P 1'
#
loop_
_entity.id
_entity.type
_entity.pdbx_description
1 polymer ?
#
loop_
_entity_poly.entity_id
_entity_poly.type
_entity_poly.pdbx_seq_one_letter_code
_entity_poly.pdbx_strand_id
1 'polypeptide(L)' 'MGQLINGVWKDVWYDTQSTGGHFKRSTAQFRNWVTTVTNGAIVIHTQRLKSDPGGNLLS' A
#
# COMPACT_ATOMS: atom_id res chain seq x y z
N MET A 1 -5.71 -7.70 19.76
CA MET A 1 -5.35 -7.47 18.34
C MET A 1 -4.66 -6.11 18.29
N GLY A 2 -3.33 -6.11 18.25
CA GLY A 2 -2.52 -4.89 18.35
C GLY A 2 -2.19 -4.25 17.00
N GLN A 3 -1.60 -3.06 17.05
CA GLN A 3 -1.04 -2.38 15.87
C GLN A 3 0.44 -2.06 16.11
N LEU A 4 1.21 -2.18 15.05
CA LEU A 4 2.60 -1.75 15.03
C LEU A 4 2.63 -0.28 14.59
N ILE A 5 2.92 0.62 15.52
CA ILE A 5 3.00 2.06 15.29
C ILE A 5 4.45 2.47 15.55
N ASN A 6 5.13 3.01 14.53
CA ASN A 6 6.53 3.45 14.61
C ASN A 6 7.49 2.38 15.16
N GLY A 7 7.30 1.11 14.79
CA GLY A 7 8.20 0.02 15.20
C GLY A 7 7.91 -0.59 16.58
N VAL A 8 6.94 -0.06 17.33
CA VAL A 8 6.57 -0.59 18.65
C VAL A 8 5.22 -1.28 18.58
N TRP A 9 5.16 -2.54 19.03
CA TRP A 9 3.92 -3.30 19.12
C TRP A 9 3.08 -2.75 20.28
N LYS A 10 1.87 -2.24 19.97
CA LYS A 10 0.91 -1.78 20.97
C LYS A 10 -0.29 -2.71 21.02
N ASP A 11 -0.58 -3.24 22.20
CA ASP A 11 -1.70 -4.16 22.44
C ASP A 11 -2.98 -3.41 22.87
N VAL A 12 -3.23 -2.27 22.23
CA VAL A 12 -4.42 -1.44 22.48
C VAL A 12 -5.49 -1.81 21.46
N TRP A 13 -6.74 -2.02 21.92
CA TRP A 13 -7.87 -2.21 21.02
C TRP A 13 -8.09 -0.96 20.15
N TYR A 14 -8.33 -1.16 18.86
CA TYR A 14 -8.61 -0.08 17.91
C TYR A 14 -9.88 0.68 18.35
N ASP A 15 -9.80 2.01 18.40
CA ASP A 15 -11.00 2.85 18.40
C ASP A 15 -11.70 2.73 17.04
N THR A 16 -12.64 1.81 16.95
CA THR A 16 -13.46 1.57 15.76
C THR A 16 -14.57 2.62 15.59
N GLN A 17 -14.77 3.57 16.51
CA GLN A 17 -15.85 4.56 16.40
C GLN A 17 -15.61 5.59 15.30
N SER A 18 -14.35 6.01 15.08
CA SER A 18 -14.03 7.07 14.10
C SER A 18 -14.00 6.62 12.64
N THR A 19 -14.02 5.30 12.37
CA THR A 19 -13.89 4.72 11.00
C THR A 19 -15.02 3.76 10.63
N GLY A 20 -16.08 3.66 11.44
CA GLY A 20 -17.16 2.70 11.21
C GLY A 20 -16.69 1.24 11.22
N GLY A 21 -15.60 0.93 11.95
CA GLY A 21 -15.05 -0.43 12.06
C GLY A 21 -14.20 -0.92 10.89
N HIS A 22 -13.91 -0.09 9.88
CA HIS A 22 -13.16 -0.53 8.70
C HIS A 22 -11.68 -0.14 8.74
N PHE A 23 -10.80 -1.15 8.70
CA PHE A 23 -9.38 -0.95 8.45
C PHE A 23 -9.16 -0.43 7.02
N LYS A 24 -8.86 0.86 6.85
CA LYS A 24 -8.48 1.45 5.55
C LYS A 24 -6.99 1.22 5.31
N ARG A 25 -6.66 0.22 4.49
CA ARG A 25 -5.28 0.00 4.03
C ARG A 25 -4.85 1.15 3.13
N SER A 26 -3.63 1.65 3.29
CA SER A 26 -3.05 2.64 2.37
C SER A 26 -2.97 2.06 0.96
N THR A 27 -3.44 2.82 -0.03
CA THR A 27 -3.35 2.39 -1.43
C THR A 27 -1.88 2.31 -1.86
N ALA A 28 -1.48 1.21 -2.53
CA ALA A 28 -0.11 1.01 -2.97
C ALA A 28 0.28 2.05 -4.03
N GLN A 29 1.35 2.81 -3.81
CA GLN A 29 1.80 3.89 -4.71
C GLN A 29 2.50 3.39 -5.98
N PHE A 30 2.93 2.13 -6.00
CA PHE A 30 3.63 1.52 -7.12
C PHE A 30 2.98 0.20 -7.50
N ARG A 31 2.95 -0.10 -8.79
CA ARG A 31 2.58 -1.41 -9.32
C ARG A 31 3.74 -1.95 -10.14
N ASN A 32 4.15 -3.18 -9.86
CA ASN A 32 5.23 -3.85 -10.57
C ASN A 32 4.68 -5.00 -11.39
N TRP A 33 5.18 -5.18 -12.62
CA TRP A 33 4.94 -6.38 -13.41
C TRP A 33 6.26 -6.97 -13.91
N VAL A 34 6.35 -8.29 -13.84
CA VAL A 34 7.50 -9.05 -14.32
C VAL A 34 7.15 -9.60 -15.69
N THR A 35 8.02 -9.34 -16.66
CA THR A 35 7.87 -9.87 -18.02
C THR A 35 9.14 -10.59 -18.43
N THR A 36 8.97 -11.82 -18.91
CA THR A 36 10.07 -12.57 -19.53
C THR A 36 10.27 -12.05 -20.94
N VAL A 37 11.51 -11.76 -21.30
CA VAL A 37 11.89 -11.51 -22.69
C VAL A 37 12.63 -12.72 -23.25
N THR A 38 12.52 -12.91 -24.57
CA THR A 38 13.23 -13.97 -25.27
C THR A 38 14.74 -13.79 -25.04
N ASN A 39 15.44 -14.90 -24.78
CA ASN A 39 16.85 -15.00 -24.35
C ASN A 39 17.11 -14.99 -22.84
N GLY A 40 16.10 -15.26 -21.99
CA GLY A 40 16.31 -15.54 -20.57
C GLY A 40 16.53 -14.30 -19.68
N ALA A 41 16.41 -13.10 -20.25
CA ALA A 41 16.38 -11.87 -19.48
C ALA A 41 14.98 -11.66 -18.86
N ILE A 42 14.96 -11.12 -17.64
CA ILE A 42 13.76 -10.72 -16.94
C ILE A 42 13.70 -9.20 -16.95
N VAL A 43 12.59 -8.63 -17.40
CA VAL A 43 12.32 -7.20 -17.31
C VAL A 43 11.31 -6.96 -16.20
N ILE A 44 11.66 -6.08 -15.26
CA ILE A 44 10.76 -5.60 -14.22
C ILE A 44 10.31 -4.21 -14.63
N HIS A 45 9.01 -4.06 -14.76
CA HIS A 45 8.40 -2.78 -15.03
C HIS A 45 7.75 -2.26 -13.74
N THR A 46 7.93 -0.98 -13.48
CA THR A 46 7.44 -0.30 -12.27
C THR A 46 6.63 0.91 -12.69
N GLN A 47 5.33 0.89 -12.40
CA GLN A 47 4.44 2.03 -12.59
C GLN A 47 4.27 2.76 -11.26
N ARG A 48 4.60 4.04 -11.24
CA ARG A 48 4.24 4.95 -10.15
C ARG A 48 2.83 5.48 -10.41
N LEU A 49 1.95 5.33 -9.43
CA LEU A 49 0.61 5.93 -9.49
C LEU A 49 0.70 7.42 -9.16
N LYS A 50 0.07 8.26 -9.99
CA LYS A 50 0.03 9.71 -9.79
C LYS A 50 -0.97 10.02 -8.67
N SER A 51 -0.64 10.94 -7.78
CA SER A 51 -1.59 11.44 -6.78
C SER A 51 -2.06 12.84 -7.11
N ASP A 52 -3.26 13.19 -6.66
CA ASP A 52 -3.71 14.57 -6.58
C ASP A 52 -2.97 15.31 -5.42
N PRO A 53 -3.09 16.65 -5.33
CA PRO A 53 -2.51 17.42 -4.21
C PRO A 53 -3.06 17.04 -2.83
N GLY A 54 -4.22 16.37 -2.78
CA GLY A 54 -4.84 15.83 -1.57
C GLY A 54 -4.34 14.44 -1.17
N GLY A 55 -3.42 13.85 -1.94
CA GLY A 55 -2.83 12.54 -1.68
C GLY A 55 -3.66 11.34 -2.14
N ASN A 56 -4.79 11.54 -2.82
CA ASN A 56 -5.55 10.46 -3.44
C ASN A 56 -4.88 10.01 -4.74
N LEU A 57 -4.80 8.70 -4.95
CA LEU A 57 -4.25 8.14 -6.18
C LEU A 57 -5.24 8.31 -7.34
N LEU A 58 -4.74 8.81 -8.45
CA LEU A 58 -5.44 8.90 -9.73
C LEU A 58 -5.32 7.54 -10.43
N SER A 59 -6.45 7.01 -10.90
CA SER A 59 -6.53 5.76 -11.66
C SER A 59 -5.92 5.88 -13.05
#